data_AF-A0A7W6F4B3-F1
#
_entry.id   AF-A0A7W6F4B3-F1
#
_cell.length_a   1.000
_cell.length_b   1.000
_cell.length_c   1.000
_cell.angle_alpha   90.00
_cell.angle_beta   90.00
_cell.angle_gamma   90.00
#
_symmetry.space_group_name_H-M   'P 1'
#
loop_
_entity.id
_entity.type
_entity.pdbx_description
1 polymer ?
#
loop_
_entity_poly.entity_id
_entity_poly.type
_entity_poly.pdbx_seq_one_letter_code
_entity_poly.pdbx_strand_id
1 'polypeptide(L)'
;MRETVKYRRIAASVAEVGLIEPLSIARQKGGGGYLLLDGHMRLDALRFLGATEAACVVADDDEAFTYNKRVNRLATIQEHYMIVRALDRGVPEEKLARALNVDVKVIRQRRHLLAGISADVAELLKDKPVGHHAFQKLRKMKPIRQLEVAELMVSANNYTVSYAKALLATSKPADLHKPDELKKATGLSAEQMARLEREMASVSEDYKELEASYGDDMLVLVVASGFIERLLSKPEIEGFLERRHPEFLENFRAIVQATSLDQSTPA
;
A
#
# COMPACT_ATOMS: atom_id res chain seq x y z
N MET A 1 2.74 -17.75 -21.58
CA MET A 1 3.21 -16.37 -21.27
C MET A 1 2.21 -15.30 -21.72
N ARG A 2 1.76 -15.34 -22.98
CA ARG A 2 0.86 -14.33 -23.58
C ARG A 2 -0.57 -14.28 -23.00
N GLU A 3 -1.02 -15.34 -22.34
CA GLU A 3 -2.36 -15.40 -21.75
C GLU A 3 -2.48 -14.67 -20.40
N THR A 4 -1.36 -14.29 -19.78
CA THR A 4 -1.38 -13.63 -18.47
C THR A 4 -2.00 -12.23 -18.56
N VAL A 5 -2.74 -11.84 -17.52
CA VAL A 5 -3.35 -10.50 -17.42
C VAL A 5 -2.29 -9.40 -17.55
N LYS A 6 -1.11 -9.63 -16.94
CA LYS A 6 0.03 -8.70 -17.01
C LYS A 6 0.51 -8.52 -18.45
N TYR A 7 0.68 -9.60 -19.21
CA TYR A 7 1.08 -9.52 -20.62
C TYR A 7 0.05 -8.76 -21.46
N ARG A 8 -1.24 -9.10 -21.33
CA ARG A 8 -2.31 -8.43 -22.10
C ARG A 8 -2.36 -6.92 -21.85
N ARG A 9 -2.15 -6.50 -20.60
CA ARG A 9 -2.08 -5.07 -20.23
C ARG A 9 -0.89 -4.37 -20.89
N ILE A 10 0.28 -5.01 -20.88
CA ILE A 10 1.49 -4.48 -21.54
C ILE A 10 1.27 -4.39 -23.06
N ALA A 11 0.77 -5.45 -23.68
CA ALA A 11 0.53 -5.47 -25.13
C ALA A 11 -0.47 -4.40 -25.57
N ALA A 12 -1.58 -4.21 -24.83
CA ALA A 12 -2.56 -3.17 -25.11
C ALA A 12 -1.98 -1.75 -24.97
N SER A 13 -1.17 -1.52 -23.92
CA SER A 13 -0.46 -0.24 -23.74
C SER A 13 0.51 0.03 -24.89
N VAL A 14 1.32 -0.97 -25.28
CA VAL A 14 2.28 -0.82 -26.38
C VAL A 14 1.56 -0.54 -27.71
N ALA A 15 0.41 -1.17 -27.96
CA ALA A 15 -0.37 -0.92 -29.16
C ALA A 15 -0.97 0.50 -29.23
N GLU A 16 -1.40 1.07 -28.10
CA GLU A 16 -2.11 2.36 -28.08
C GLU A 16 -1.18 3.58 -27.93
N VAL A 17 -0.10 3.45 -27.14
CA VAL A 17 0.81 4.57 -26.82
C VAL A 17 2.27 4.28 -27.13
N GLY A 18 2.61 3.08 -27.61
CA GLY A 18 3.99 2.69 -27.88
C GLY A 18 4.76 2.29 -26.62
N LEU A 19 6.07 2.15 -26.77
CA LEU A 19 6.97 1.77 -25.69
C LEU A 19 7.23 2.99 -24.78
N ILE A 20 6.60 3.02 -23.60
CA ILE A 20 6.74 4.13 -22.63
C ILE A 20 8.12 4.09 -21.95
N GLU A 21 8.51 2.91 -21.46
CA GLU A 21 9.80 2.70 -20.82
C GLU A 21 10.63 1.77 -21.74
N PRO A 22 11.81 2.23 -22.19
CA PRO A 22 12.67 1.51 -23.13
C PRO A 22 13.10 0.11 -22.65
N LEU A 23 13.57 -0.72 -23.58
CA LEU A 23 14.17 -2.01 -23.25
C LEU A 23 15.58 -1.80 -22.67
N SER A 24 15.93 -2.53 -21.60
CA SER A 24 17.29 -2.48 -21.07
C SER A 24 18.14 -3.56 -21.71
N ILE A 25 19.26 -3.19 -22.33
CA ILE A 25 20.14 -4.08 -23.08
C ILE A 25 21.61 -3.90 -22.68
N ALA A 26 22.40 -4.97 -22.71
CA ALA A 26 23.85 -4.93 -22.53
C ALA A 26 24.57 -5.35 -23.81
N ARG A 27 25.77 -4.81 -24.05
CA ARG A 27 26.61 -5.25 -25.18
C ARG A 27 27.16 -6.65 -24.90
N GLN A 28 27.00 -7.57 -25.84
CA GLN A 28 27.56 -8.91 -25.71
C GLN A 28 29.10 -8.88 -25.90
N LYS A 29 29.85 -9.44 -24.94
CA LYS A 29 31.31 -9.60 -25.04
C LYS A 29 31.62 -10.59 -26.17
N GLY A 30 32.24 -10.11 -27.27
CA GLY A 30 32.59 -10.94 -28.44
C GLY A 30 31.95 -10.51 -29.77
N GLY A 31 31.05 -9.51 -29.78
CA GLY A 31 30.66 -8.77 -30.98
C GLY A 31 29.29 -9.11 -31.60
N GLY A 32 28.64 -8.06 -32.12
CA GLY A 32 27.46 -8.08 -33.02
C GLY A 32 26.08 -7.95 -32.35
N GLY A 33 25.90 -8.52 -31.17
CA GLY A 33 24.59 -8.64 -30.51
C GLY A 33 24.43 -7.82 -29.22
N TYR A 34 23.18 -7.70 -28.79
CA TYR A 34 22.80 -7.14 -27.49
C TYR A 34 22.06 -8.20 -26.67
N LEU A 35 22.41 -8.31 -25.39
CA LEU A 35 21.69 -9.12 -24.41
C LEU A 35 20.53 -8.30 -23.84
N LEU A 36 19.32 -8.87 -23.79
CA LEU A 36 18.19 -8.22 -23.14
C LEU A 36 18.26 -8.44 -21.62
N LEU A 37 18.45 -7.37 -20.87
CA LEU A 37 18.46 -7.41 -19.41
C LEU A 37 17.04 -7.29 -18.84
N ASP A 38 16.25 -6.32 -19.34
CA ASP A 38 14.86 -6.11 -18.92
C ASP A 38 13.93 -5.82 -20.10
N GLY A 39 12.64 -6.15 -19.93
CA GLY A 39 11.61 -5.83 -20.91
C GLY A 39 11.20 -6.99 -21.80
N HIS A 40 11.47 -8.23 -21.41
CA HIS A 40 11.07 -9.45 -22.12
C HIS A 40 9.61 -9.45 -22.61
N MET A 41 8.67 -9.08 -21.73
CA MET A 41 7.24 -8.99 -22.09
C MET A 41 6.96 -7.86 -23.11
N ARG A 42 7.69 -6.74 -23.01
CA ARG A 42 7.55 -5.59 -23.91
C ARG A 42 8.10 -5.91 -25.30
N LEU A 43 9.26 -6.57 -25.35
CA LEU A 43 9.86 -7.04 -26.59
C LEU A 43 8.96 -8.06 -27.30
N ASP A 44 8.39 -9.02 -26.56
CA ASP A 44 7.46 -9.99 -27.15
C ASP A 44 6.18 -9.30 -27.67
N ALA A 45 5.66 -8.31 -26.95
CA ALA A 45 4.52 -7.51 -27.41
C ALA A 45 4.84 -6.71 -28.69
N LEU A 46 6.02 -6.08 -28.76
CA LEU A 46 6.49 -5.38 -29.96
C LEU A 46 6.62 -6.32 -31.16
N ARG A 47 7.22 -7.50 -30.96
CA ARG A 47 7.33 -8.54 -31.99
C ARG A 47 5.97 -9.02 -32.46
N PHE A 48 5.02 -9.21 -31.54
CA PHE A 48 3.65 -9.62 -31.88
C PHE A 48 2.92 -8.56 -32.72
N LEU A 49 3.20 -7.27 -32.47
CA LEU A 49 2.68 -6.15 -33.26
C LEU A 49 3.44 -5.92 -34.58
N GLY A 50 4.47 -6.73 -34.88
CA GLY A 50 5.26 -6.63 -36.12
C GLY A 50 6.29 -5.51 -36.11
N ALA A 51 6.63 -4.93 -34.96
CA ALA A 51 7.63 -3.87 -34.87
C ALA A 51 9.04 -4.43 -35.16
N THR A 52 9.78 -3.73 -36.02
CA THR A 52 11.17 -4.06 -36.38
C THR A 52 12.20 -3.30 -35.55
N GLU A 53 11.80 -2.21 -34.92
CA GLU A 53 12.65 -1.32 -34.14
C GLU A 53 12.06 -1.08 -32.74
N ALA A 54 12.91 -0.84 -31.75
CA ALA A 54 12.51 -0.56 -30.37
C ALA A 54 13.48 0.43 -29.72
N ALA A 55 12.94 1.32 -28.87
CA ALA A 55 13.78 2.17 -28.03
C ALA A 55 14.45 1.33 -26.95
N CYS A 56 15.78 1.47 -26.82
CA CYS A 56 16.58 0.72 -25.86
C CYS A 56 17.50 1.65 -25.07
N VAL A 57 17.72 1.33 -23.79
CA VAL A 57 18.79 1.88 -22.97
C VAL A 57 19.91 0.85 -22.92
N VAL A 58 21.13 1.27 -23.25
CA VAL A 58 22.33 0.42 -23.17
C VAL A 58 22.90 0.53 -21.76
N ALA A 59 22.92 -0.57 -21.04
CA ALA A 59 23.60 -0.70 -19.76
C ALA A 59 25.10 -0.98 -19.96
N ASP A 60 25.91 -0.45 -19.05
CA ASP A 60 27.37 -0.64 -19.06
C ASP A 60 27.79 -2.01 -18.49
N ASP A 61 26.96 -2.60 -17.62
CA ASP A 61 27.14 -3.92 -17.03
C ASP A 61 26.16 -4.95 -17.61
N ASP A 62 26.44 -6.23 -17.34
CA ASP A 62 25.59 -7.37 -17.69
C ASP A 62 24.75 -7.86 -16.49
N GLU A 63 24.49 -6.99 -15.51
CA GLU A 63 23.74 -7.36 -14.31
C GLU A 63 22.25 -7.59 -14.63
N ALA A 64 21.82 -8.85 -14.49
CA ALA A 64 20.42 -9.25 -14.70
C ALA A 64 19.49 -8.91 -13.51
N PHE A 65 19.98 -8.23 -12.48
CA PHE A 65 19.16 -7.80 -11.35
C PHE A 65 18.38 -6.54 -11.73
N THR A 66 17.18 -6.74 -12.25
CA THR A 66 16.32 -5.63 -12.63
C THR A 66 15.64 -5.00 -11.42
N TYR A 67 15.63 -3.66 -11.38
CA TYR A 67 14.99 -2.83 -10.34
C TYR A 67 13.50 -3.16 -10.09
N ASN A 68 12.87 -3.91 -11.01
CA ASN A 68 11.49 -4.38 -10.91
C ASN A 68 11.25 -5.52 -9.90
N LYS A 69 12.25 -5.97 -9.11
CA LYS A 69 12.01 -7.00 -8.08
C LYS A 69 11.17 -6.50 -6.90
N ARG A 70 11.13 -5.18 -6.67
CA ARG A 70 10.32 -4.53 -5.61
C ARG A 70 9.37 -3.48 -6.22
N VAL A 71 8.42 -3.91 -7.06
CA VAL A 71 7.42 -2.99 -7.62
C VAL A 71 6.46 -2.55 -6.51
N ASN A 72 6.55 -1.27 -6.14
CA ASN A 72 5.54 -0.65 -5.28
C ASN A 72 4.24 -0.52 -6.10
N ARG A 73 3.15 -1.16 -5.65
CA ARG A 73 1.88 -1.09 -6.37
C ARG A 73 1.27 0.29 -6.15
N LEU A 74 0.84 0.94 -7.23
CA LEU A 74 0.22 2.25 -7.15
C LEU A 74 -1.03 2.20 -6.26
N ALA A 75 -1.16 3.15 -5.34
CA ALA A 75 -2.34 3.23 -4.48
C ALA A 75 -3.58 3.63 -5.29
N THR A 76 -4.77 3.22 -4.85
CA THR A 76 -6.02 3.47 -5.59
C THR A 76 -6.33 4.96 -5.75
N ILE A 77 -5.99 5.78 -4.75
CA ILE A 77 -6.13 7.25 -4.83
C ILE A 77 -5.14 7.84 -5.84
N GLN A 78 -3.90 7.35 -5.85
CA GLN A 78 -2.91 7.76 -6.86
C GLN A 78 -3.40 7.40 -8.28
N GLU A 79 -4.00 6.21 -8.48
CA GLU A 79 -4.58 5.82 -9.78
C GLU A 79 -5.69 6.80 -10.20
N HIS A 80 -6.53 7.21 -9.26
CA HIS A 80 -7.58 8.21 -9.49
C HIS A 80 -6.99 9.54 -9.95
N TYR A 81 -6.00 10.10 -9.24
CA TYR A 81 -5.38 11.37 -9.62
C TYR A 81 -4.68 11.29 -10.99
N MET A 82 -4.04 10.16 -11.31
CA MET A 82 -3.45 9.94 -12.63
C MET A 82 -4.51 9.94 -13.75
N ILE A 83 -5.64 9.26 -13.53
CA ILE A 83 -6.74 9.22 -14.50
C ILE A 83 -7.35 10.62 -14.69
N VAL A 84 -7.67 11.32 -13.60
CA VAL A 84 -8.23 12.68 -13.65
C VAL A 84 -7.29 13.61 -14.41
N ARG A 85 -5.98 13.61 -14.07
CA ARG A 85 -4.98 14.43 -14.75
C ARG A 85 -4.86 14.11 -16.25
N ALA A 86 -4.98 12.84 -16.63
CA ALA A 86 -4.93 12.45 -18.04
C ALA A 86 -6.16 12.96 -18.82
N LEU A 87 -7.36 12.87 -18.21
CA LEU A 87 -8.59 13.39 -18.78
C LEU A 87 -8.56 14.92 -18.92
N ASP A 88 -8.08 15.63 -17.90
CA ASP A 88 -7.96 17.10 -17.91
C ASP A 88 -6.99 17.60 -18.99
N ARG A 89 -6.00 16.77 -19.36
CA ARG A 89 -5.07 17.02 -20.47
C ARG A 89 -5.65 16.63 -21.85
N GLY A 90 -6.92 16.26 -21.93
CA GLY A 90 -7.63 15.99 -23.18
C GLY A 90 -7.50 14.56 -23.71
N VAL A 91 -7.00 13.60 -22.91
CA VAL A 91 -6.99 12.19 -23.33
C VAL A 91 -8.42 11.64 -23.23
N PRO A 92 -8.99 11.03 -24.29
CA PRO A 92 -10.36 10.49 -24.23
C PRO A 92 -10.44 9.22 -23.36
N GLU A 93 -11.60 9.01 -22.72
CA GLU A 93 -11.83 7.87 -21.82
C GLU A 93 -11.62 6.53 -22.52
N GLU A 94 -12.00 6.42 -23.80
CA GLU A 94 -11.85 5.22 -24.62
C GLU A 94 -10.38 4.87 -24.88
N LYS A 95 -9.53 5.90 -25.06
CA LYS A 95 -8.09 5.71 -25.25
C LYS A 95 -7.42 5.23 -23.96
N LEU A 96 -7.79 5.79 -22.82
CA LEU A 96 -7.33 5.31 -21.51
C LEU A 96 -7.76 3.87 -21.24
N ALA A 97 -9.02 3.54 -21.56
CA ALA A 97 -9.57 2.20 -21.41
C ALA A 97 -8.79 1.16 -22.25
N ARG A 98 -8.51 1.47 -23.52
CA ARG A 98 -7.69 0.62 -24.40
C ARG A 98 -6.27 0.47 -23.88
N ALA A 99 -5.58 1.57 -23.54
CA ALA A 99 -4.21 1.53 -23.05
C ALA A 99 -4.07 0.72 -21.74
N LEU A 100 -5.06 0.80 -20.85
CA LEU A 100 -5.05 0.07 -19.58
C LEU A 100 -5.66 -1.34 -19.68
N ASN A 101 -6.18 -1.73 -20.85
CA ASN A 101 -6.89 -2.97 -21.10
C ASN A 101 -8.06 -3.20 -20.12
N VAL A 102 -8.92 -2.19 -19.95
CA VAL A 102 -10.11 -2.22 -19.08
C VAL A 102 -11.34 -1.66 -19.79
N ASP A 103 -12.53 -1.94 -19.27
CA ASP A 103 -13.77 -1.33 -19.74
C ASP A 103 -13.78 0.18 -19.41
N VAL A 104 -14.32 1.00 -20.31
CA VAL A 104 -14.56 2.45 -20.12
C VAL A 104 -15.32 2.73 -18.81
N LYS A 105 -16.24 1.85 -18.41
CA LYS A 105 -16.96 1.94 -17.13
C LYS A 105 -16.00 1.95 -15.93
N VAL A 106 -14.91 1.18 -15.99
CA VAL A 106 -13.89 1.15 -14.92
C VAL A 106 -13.16 2.49 -14.85
N ILE A 107 -12.85 3.10 -16.00
CA ILE A 107 -12.24 4.44 -16.05
C ILE A 107 -13.17 5.46 -15.39
N ARG A 108 -14.46 5.45 -15.74
CA ARG A 108 -15.47 6.33 -15.12
C ARG A 108 -15.59 6.11 -13.61
N GLN A 109 -15.62 4.85 -13.16
CA GLN A 109 -15.67 4.53 -11.73
C GLN A 109 -14.43 5.07 -10.98
N ARG A 110 -13.23 4.89 -11.54
CA ARG A 110 -11.99 5.40 -10.97
C ARG A 110 -11.92 6.92 -10.99
N ARG A 111 -12.41 7.57 -12.06
CA ARG A 111 -12.56 9.03 -12.13
C ARG A 111 -13.43 9.58 -11.01
N HIS A 112 -14.48 8.88 -10.60
CA HIS A 112 -15.37 9.31 -9.51
C HIS A 112 -15.07 8.61 -8.17
N LEU A 113 -13.86 8.10 -7.97
CA LEU A 113 -13.46 7.43 -6.73
C LEU A 113 -13.67 8.32 -5.50
N LEU A 114 -13.15 9.54 -5.53
CA LEU A 114 -13.19 10.50 -4.43
C LEU A 114 -14.48 11.33 -4.37
N ALA A 115 -15.44 11.10 -5.28
CA ALA A 115 -16.72 11.80 -5.21
C ALA A 115 -17.42 11.47 -3.89
N GLY A 116 -17.79 12.48 -3.10
CA GLY A 116 -18.41 12.31 -1.78
C GLY A 116 -17.48 11.77 -0.68
N ILE A 117 -16.17 11.82 -0.89
CA ILE A 117 -15.15 11.61 0.15
C ILE A 117 -14.61 12.98 0.57
N SER A 118 -14.42 13.23 1.87
CA SER A 118 -13.82 14.49 2.34
C SER A 118 -12.34 14.59 1.94
N ALA A 119 -11.84 15.81 1.80
CA ALA A 119 -10.44 16.05 1.44
C ALA A 119 -9.48 15.45 2.47
N ASP A 120 -9.78 15.59 3.76
CA ASP A 120 -8.97 15.06 4.86
C ASP A 120 -8.88 13.53 4.81
N VAL A 121 -9.98 12.85 4.49
CA VAL A 121 -10.00 11.39 4.33
C VAL A 121 -9.19 10.95 3.10
N ALA A 122 -9.29 11.70 2.00
CA ALA A 122 -8.51 11.42 0.80
C ALA A 122 -7.00 11.59 1.06
N GLU A 123 -6.61 12.61 1.85
CA GLU A 123 -5.22 12.84 2.24
C GLU A 123 -4.71 11.76 3.19
N LEU A 124 -5.49 11.40 4.22
CA LEU A 124 -5.14 10.35 5.18
C LEU A 124 -4.93 8.98 4.52
N LEU A 125 -5.71 8.67 3.48
CA LEU A 125 -5.68 7.37 2.81
C LEU A 125 -4.84 7.35 1.52
N LYS A 126 -4.16 8.44 1.15
CA LYS A 126 -3.54 8.64 -0.18
C LYS A 126 -2.54 7.54 -0.59
N ASP A 127 -1.76 7.04 0.37
CA ASP A 127 -0.72 6.02 0.17
C ASP A 127 -1.13 4.65 0.74
N LYS A 128 -2.39 4.50 1.16
CA LYS A 128 -2.89 3.27 1.77
C LYS A 128 -3.51 2.35 0.72
N PRO A 129 -3.43 1.01 0.89
CA PRO A 129 -3.96 0.04 -0.07
C PRO A 129 -5.49 -0.14 0.05
N VAL A 130 -6.24 0.97 0.02
CA VAL A 130 -7.70 0.98 0.12
C VAL A 130 -8.31 0.66 -1.24
N GLY A 131 -9.19 -0.35 -1.29
CA GLY A 131 -9.87 -0.74 -2.53
C GLY A 131 -11.07 0.15 -2.88
N HIS A 132 -11.45 0.16 -4.16
CA HIS A 132 -12.59 0.95 -4.67
C HIS A 132 -13.91 0.71 -3.90
N HIS A 133 -14.20 -0.55 -3.57
CA HIS A 133 -15.42 -0.90 -2.82
C HIS A 133 -15.41 -0.43 -1.36
N ALA A 134 -14.25 -0.20 -0.75
CA ALA A 134 -14.16 0.38 0.59
C ALA A 134 -14.55 1.87 0.54
N PHE A 135 -14.09 2.62 -0.45
CA PHE A 135 -14.54 4.01 -0.68
C PHE A 135 -16.06 4.11 -0.93
N GLN A 136 -16.66 3.12 -1.58
CA GLN A 136 -18.12 3.06 -1.72
C GLN A 136 -18.85 2.93 -0.37
N LYS A 137 -18.24 2.33 0.64
CA LYS A 137 -18.79 2.27 2.01
C LYS A 137 -18.57 3.60 2.73
N LEU A 138 -17.36 4.17 2.64
CA LEU A 138 -17.02 5.47 3.21
C LEU A 138 -18.00 6.56 2.75
N ARG A 139 -18.30 6.64 1.46
CA ARG A 139 -19.23 7.62 0.85
C ARG A 139 -20.64 7.64 1.45
N LYS A 140 -21.05 6.57 2.16
CA LYS A 140 -22.39 6.51 2.79
C LYS A 140 -22.45 7.28 4.12
N MET A 141 -21.30 7.56 4.71
CA MET A 141 -21.14 8.32 5.96
C MET A 141 -20.93 9.80 5.66
N LYS A 142 -21.30 10.67 6.60
CA LYS A 142 -21.03 12.10 6.57
C LYS A 142 -19.54 12.39 6.82
N PRO A 143 -19.02 13.58 6.47
CA PRO A 143 -17.58 13.88 6.51
C PRO A 143 -16.87 13.57 7.83
N ILE A 144 -17.47 13.95 8.98
CA ILE A 144 -16.87 13.71 10.31
C ILE A 144 -16.71 12.20 10.54
N ARG A 145 -17.77 11.42 10.29
CA ARG A 145 -17.74 9.98 10.47
C ARG A 145 -16.83 9.28 9.46
N GLN A 146 -16.72 9.80 8.23
CA GLN A 146 -15.75 9.27 7.27
C GLN A 146 -14.32 9.40 7.79
N LEU A 147 -13.98 10.53 8.43
CA LEU A 147 -12.66 10.76 9.01
C LEU A 147 -12.38 9.80 10.16
N GLU A 148 -13.29 9.71 11.13
CA GLU A 148 -13.17 8.76 12.25
C GLU A 148 -12.98 7.31 11.75
N VAL A 149 -13.75 6.90 10.74
CA VAL A 149 -13.64 5.54 10.19
C VAL A 149 -12.32 5.35 9.45
N ALA A 150 -11.84 6.37 8.73
CA ALA A 150 -10.55 6.30 8.06
C ALA A 150 -9.40 6.20 9.06
N GLU A 151 -9.45 6.93 10.17
CA GLU A 151 -8.49 6.81 11.29
C GLU A 151 -8.52 5.41 11.87
N LEU A 152 -9.69 4.86 12.20
CA LEU A 152 -9.82 3.48 12.67
C LEU A 152 -9.23 2.44 11.70
N MET A 153 -9.41 2.63 10.39
CA MET A 153 -8.82 1.77 9.36
C MET A 153 -7.28 1.86 9.33
N VAL A 154 -6.73 3.06 9.53
CA VAL A 154 -5.28 3.28 9.60
C VAL A 154 -4.70 2.67 10.87
N SER A 155 -5.31 2.96 12.02
CA SER A 155 -4.93 2.45 13.34
C SER A 155 -4.96 0.92 13.41
N ALA A 156 -6.02 0.30 12.87
CA ALA A 156 -6.13 -1.16 12.78
C ALA A 156 -5.29 -1.78 11.64
N ASN A 157 -4.60 -0.95 10.83
CA ASN A 157 -3.91 -1.34 9.59
C ASN A 157 -4.75 -2.27 8.69
N ASN A 158 -6.06 -2.02 8.62
CA ASN A 158 -7.03 -2.88 7.94
C ASN A 158 -7.86 -2.08 6.93
N TYR A 159 -7.52 -2.22 5.64
CA TYR A 159 -8.15 -1.47 4.55
C TYR A 159 -9.17 -2.29 3.75
N THR A 160 -9.63 -3.40 4.33
CA THR A 160 -10.53 -4.34 3.66
C THR A 160 -11.94 -3.78 3.52
N VAL A 161 -12.65 -4.22 2.47
CA VAL A 161 -14.05 -3.86 2.23
C VAL A 161 -14.95 -4.38 3.35
N SER A 162 -14.64 -5.55 3.91
CA SER A 162 -15.36 -6.14 5.04
C SER A 162 -15.25 -5.27 6.29
N TYR A 163 -14.06 -4.74 6.60
CA TYR A 163 -13.87 -3.88 7.75
C TYR A 163 -14.56 -2.53 7.58
N ALA A 164 -14.44 -1.88 6.41
CA ALA A 164 -15.19 -0.67 6.10
C ALA A 164 -16.72 -0.88 6.14
N LYS A 165 -17.18 -2.09 5.77
CA LYS A 165 -18.59 -2.48 5.86
C LYS A 165 -19.05 -2.68 7.31
N ALA A 166 -18.20 -3.25 8.17
CA ALA A 166 -18.47 -3.38 9.60
C ALA A 166 -18.60 -2.00 10.27
N LEU A 167 -17.63 -1.10 10.01
CA LEU A 167 -17.63 0.28 10.50
C LEU A 167 -18.87 1.07 10.04
N LEU A 168 -19.30 0.84 8.82
CA LEU A 168 -20.55 1.41 8.32
C LEU A 168 -21.77 0.86 9.07
N ALA A 169 -21.80 -0.45 9.35
CA ALA A 169 -22.91 -1.11 10.03
C ALA A 169 -23.10 -0.59 11.47
N THR A 170 -22.00 -0.24 12.14
CA THR A 170 -22.00 0.28 13.53
C THR A 170 -22.15 1.80 13.61
N SER A 171 -22.30 2.49 12.48
CA SER A 171 -22.43 3.95 12.45
C SER A 171 -23.84 4.41 12.84
N LYS A 172 -23.93 5.50 13.62
CA LYS A 172 -25.23 6.03 14.06
C LYS A 172 -26.02 6.58 12.87
N PRO A 173 -27.36 6.49 12.86
CA PRO A 173 -28.21 7.09 11.83
C PRO A 173 -27.89 8.57 11.54
N ALA A 174 -27.57 9.36 12.57
CA ALA A 174 -27.22 10.77 12.44
C ALA A 174 -25.96 11.02 11.59
N ASP A 175 -25.07 10.04 11.51
CA ASP A 175 -23.79 10.12 10.82
C ASP A 175 -23.86 9.63 9.36
N LEU A 176 -25.05 9.23 8.90
CA LEU A 176 -25.26 8.68 7.56
C LEU A 176 -25.99 9.67 6.66
N HIS A 177 -25.68 9.64 5.37
CA HIS A 177 -26.44 10.41 4.37
C HIS A 177 -27.84 9.83 4.15
N LYS A 178 -27.98 8.50 4.25
CA LYS A 178 -29.23 7.77 4.05
C LYS A 178 -29.38 6.65 5.08
N PRO A 179 -29.96 6.95 6.26
CA PRO A 179 -30.06 5.98 7.34
C PRO A 179 -30.93 4.76 6.99
N ASP A 180 -32.00 4.98 6.23
CA ASP A 180 -32.96 3.92 5.85
C ASP A 180 -32.35 2.86 4.92
N GLU A 181 -31.28 3.21 4.20
CA GLU A 181 -30.57 2.28 3.31
C GLU A 181 -29.51 1.44 4.03
N LEU A 182 -29.28 1.64 5.35
CA LEU A 182 -28.23 0.95 6.09
C LEU A 182 -28.37 -0.58 6.05
N LYS A 183 -29.58 -1.10 6.29
CA LYS A 183 -29.87 -2.55 6.23
C LYS A 183 -29.59 -3.15 4.84
N LYS A 184 -29.92 -2.41 3.77
CA LYS A 184 -29.62 -2.83 2.38
C LYS A 184 -28.13 -2.72 2.05
N ALA A 185 -27.44 -1.74 2.64
CA ALA A 185 -26.02 -1.47 2.41
C ALA A 185 -25.09 -2.51 3.04
N THR A 186 -25.53 -3.09 4.16
CA THR A 186 -24.80 -4.09 4.93
C THR A 186 -25.23 -5.51 4.58
N GLY A 187 -26.49 -5.77 4.21
CA GLY A 187 -26.95 -7.13 3.89
C GLY A 187 -26.71 -8.13 5.03
N LEU A 188 -26.60 -7.64 6.26
CA LEU A 188 -26.46 -8.41 7.49
C LEU A 188 -27.82 -8.45 8.20
N SER A 189 -28.13 -9.56 8.88
CA SER A 189 -29.31 -9.61 9.75
C SER A 189 -29.12 -8.67 10.95
N ALA A 190 -30.22 -8.25 11.58
CA ALA A 190 -30.16 -7.39 12.77
C ALA A 190 -29.34 -8.02 13.91
N GLU A 191 -29.42 -9.33 14.06
CA GLU A 191 -28.65 -10.10 15.05
C GLU A 191 -27.16 -10.14 14.74
N GLN A 192 -26.80 -10.29 13.46
CA GLN A 192 -25.40 -10.22 13.01
C GLN A 192 -24.82 -8.83 13.20
N MET A 193 -25.60 -7.76 12.98
CA MET A 193 -25.16 -6.39 13.25
C MET A 193 -24.93 -6.15 14.74
N ALA A 194 -25.86 -6.56 15.61
CA ALA A 194 -25.73 -6.41 17.06
C ALA A 194 -24.56 -7.22 17.66
N ARG A 195 -24.19 -8.34 17.03
CA ARG A 195 -23.00 -9.11 17.40
C ARG A 195 -21.72 -8.41 16.96
N LEU A 196 -21.68 -7.93 15.72
CA LEU A 196 -20.57 -7.15 15.18
C LEU A 196 -20.32 -5.87 15.97
N GLU A 197 -21.37 -5.16 16.38
CA GLU A 197 -21.28 -3.98 17.22
C GLU A 197 -20.61 -4.28 18.56
N ARG A 198 -20.98 -5.38 19.22
CA ARG A 198 -20.37 -5.79 20.49
C ARG A 198 -18.91 -6.20 20.34
N GLU A 199 -18.61 -7.06 19.36
CA GLU A 199 -17.24 -7.51 19.09
C GLU A 199 -16.33 -6.34 18.66
N MET A 200 -16.89 -5.35 17.95
CA MET A 200 -16.14 -4.17 17.52
C MET A 200 -15.95 -3.15 18.64
N ALA A 201 -16.94 -2.98 19.52
CA ALA A 201 -16.82 -2.12 20.69
C ALA A 201 -15.71 -2.62 21.63
N SER A 202 -15.65 -3.92 21.90
CA SER A 202 -14.59 -4.49 22.73
C SER A 202 -13.21 -4.32 22.10
N VAL A 203 -13.05 -4.65 20.80
CA VAL A 203 -11.76 -4.48 20.11
C VAL A 203 -11.33 -3.01 20.05
N SER A 204 -12.27 -2.08 19.88
CA SER A 204 -11.95 -0.65 19.89
C SER A 204 -11.56 -0.13 21.27
N GLU A 205 -12.09 -0.72 22.34
CA GLU A 205 -11.73 -0.39 23.72
C GLU A 205 -10.33 -0.92 24.03
N ASP A 206 -10.07 -2.20 23.72
CA ASP A 206 -8.74 -2.83 23.86
C ASP A 206 -7.67 -2.04 23.08
N TYR A 207 -8.00 -1.57 21.87
CA TYR A 207 -7.08 -0.77 21.07
C TYR A 207 -6.76 0.57 21.72
N LYS A 208 -7.76 1.27 22.28
CA LYS A 208 -7.56 2.56 22.96
C LYS A 208 -6.74 2.41 24.24
N GLU A 209 -6.96 1.32 24.97
CA GLU A 209 -6.19 1.00 26.16
C GLU A 209 -4.72 0.74 25.79
N LEU A 210 -4.48 -0.02 24.73
CA LEU A 210 -3.13 -0.26 24.20
C LEU A 210 -2.48 1.02 23.67
N GLU A 211 -3.21 1.86 22.95
CA GLU A 211 -2.70 3.14 22.43
C GLU A 211 -2.33 4.10 23.57
N ALA A 212 -3.10 4.10 24.66
CA ALA A 212 -2.81 4.90 25.84
C ALA A 212 -1.54 4.42 26.58
N SER A 213 -1.29 3.10 26.65
CA SER A 213 -0.10 2.56 27.32
C SER A 213 1.14 2.58 26.43
N TYR A 214 0.99 2.54 25.10
CA TYR A 214 2.10 2.39 24.15
C TYR A 214 3.18 3.47 24.31
N GLY A 215 2.78 4.73 24.52
CA GLY A 215 3.72 5.83 24.73
C GLY A 215 4.54 5.67 26.01
N ASP A 216 3.88 5.29 27.10
CA ASP A 216 4.52 5.08 28.40
C ASP A 216 5.45 3.84 28.36
N ASP A 217 5.00 2.75 27.74
CA ASP A 217 5.77 1.52 27.57
C ASP A 217 7.05 1.76 26.74
N MET A 218 6.95 2.56 25.67
CA MET A 218 8.10 2.97 24.86
C MET A 218 9.10 3.83 25.65
N LEU A 219 8.62 4.77 26.47
CA LEU A 219 9.50 5.58 27.32
C LEU A 219 10.23 4.70 28.36
N VAL A 220 9.51 3.77 28.99
CA VAL A 220 10.11 2.81 29.93
C VAL A 220 11.16 1.95 29.22
N LEU A 221 10.86 1.46 28.02
CA LEU A 221 11.80 0.68 27.22
C LEU A 221 13.06 1.47 26.87
N VAL A 222 12.94 2.72 26.43
CA VAL A 222 14.09 3.60 26.13
C VAL A 222 14.96 3.83 27.37
N VAL A 223 14.34 4.09 28.52
CA VAL A 223 15.07 4.28 29.79
C VAL A 223 15.77 2.99 30.22
N ALA A 224 15.10 1.85 30.12
CA ALA A 224 15.66 0.54 30.46
C ALA A 224 16.83 0.17 29.54
N SER A 225 16.68 0.35 28.23
CA SER A 225 17.74 0.12 27.25
C SER A 225 18.95 1.03 27.49
N GLY A 226 18.73 2.32 27.76
CA GLY A 226 19.82 3.25 28.11
C GLY A 226 20.48 2.95 29.46
N PHE A 227 19.79 2.28 30.40
CA PHE A 227 20.42 1.74 31.60
C PHE A 227 21.28 0.52 31.29
N ILE A 228 20.77 -0.42 30.48
CA ILE A 228 21.52 -1.61 30.05
C ILE A 228 22.77 -1.22 29.26
N GLU A 229 22.69 -0.22 28.38
CA GLU A 229 23.85 0.29 27.65
C GLU A 229 24.94 0.83 28.59
N ARG A 230 24.55 1.64 29.59
CA ARG A 230 25.47 2.12 30.64
C ARG A 230 26.02 1.02 31.53
N LEU A 231 25.27 -0.07 31.70
CA LEU A 231 25.70 -1.24 32.45
C LEU A 231 26.78 -2.02 31.67
N LEU A 232 26.55 -2.22 30.37
CA LEU A 232 27.47 -2.91 29.47
C LEU A 232 28.71 -2.08 29.16
N SER A 233 28.67 -0.75 29.26
CA SER A 233 29.86 0.09 29.05
C SER A 233 30.93 -0.07 30.15
N LYS A 234 30.64 -0.81 31.22
CA LYS A 234 31.60 -1.11 32.30
C LYS A 234 32.28 -2.46 32.04
N PRO A 235 33.60 -2.48 31.77
CA PRO A 235 34.30 -3.69 31.33
C PRO A 235 34.30 -4.81 32.39
N GLU A 236 34.20 -4.47 33.68
CA GLU A 236 34.11 -5.45 34.76
C GLU A 236 32.79 -6.23 34.71
N ILE A 237 31.70 -5.54 34.37
CA ILE A 237 30.35 -6.10 34.31
C ILE A 237 30.18 -6.90 33.02
N GLU A 238 30.62 -6.35 31.90
CA GLU A 238 30.62 -7.05 30.62
C GLU A 238 31.45 -8.34 30.69
N GLY A 239 32.68 -8.28 31.22
CA GLY A 239 33.51 -9.46 31.37
C GLY A 239 32.99 -10.47 32.41
N PHE A 240 32.20 -10.04 33.40
CA PHE A 240 31.49 -10.96 34.30
C PHE A 240 30.36 -11.69 33.56
N LEU A 241 29.53 -10.95 32.82
CA LEU A 241 28.43 -11.52 32.04
C LEU A 241 28.95 -12.46 30.95
N GLU A 242 30.02 -12.10 30.24
CA GLU A 242 30.62 -12.94 29.20
C GLU A 242 31.11 -14.29 29.75
N ARG A 243 31.70 -14.30 30.95
CA ARG A 243 32.25 -15.53 31.55
C ARG A 243 31.20 -16.40 32.23
N ARG A 244 30.13 -15.81 32.76
CA ARG A 244 29.18 -16.51 33.65
C ARG A 244 27.76 -16.62 33.10
N HIS A 245 27.34 -15.68 32.28
CA HIS A 245 25.98 -15.55 31.73
C HIS A 245 25.98 -15.00 30.28
N PRO A 246 26.64 -15.68 29.33
CA PRO A 246 26.75 -15.22 27.95
C PRO A 246 25.39 -15.02 27.28
N GLU A 247 24.38 -15.81 27.65
CA GLU A 247 23.00 -15.69 27.17
C GLU A 247 22.35 -14.35 27.56
N PHE A 248 22.65 -13.81 28.74
CA PHE A 248 22.14 -12.49 29.16
C PHE A 248 22.88 -11.38 28.46
N LEU A 249 24.19 -11.52 28.24
CA LEU A 249 24.98 -10.55 27.49
C LEU A 249 24.46 -10.40 26.06
N GLU A 250 24.17 -11.51 25.38
CA GLU A 250 23.61 -11.51 24.02
C GLU A 250 22.24 -10.80 23.98
N ASN A 251 21.35 -11.14 24.92
CA ASN A 251 20.03 -10.50 25.01
C ASN A 251 20.12 -9.00 25.34
N PHE A 252 21.00 -8.59 26.25
CA PHE A 252 21.21 -7.17 26.57
C PHE A 252 21.76 -6.39 25.39
N ARG A 253 22.71 -6.95 24.63
CA ARG A 253 23.20 -6.34 23.40
C ARG A 253 22.08 -6.24 22.34
N ALA A 254 21.25 -7.28 22.21
CA ALA A 254 20.12 -7.26 21.29
C ALA A 254 19.08 -6.18 21.65
N ILE A 255 18.75 -6.02 22.94
CA ILE A 255 17.82 -4.99 23.44
C ILE A 255 18.36 -3.58 23.14
N VAL A 256 19.64 -3.33 23.41
CA VAL A 256 20.29 -2.04 23.11
C VAL A 256 20.28 -1.77 21.61
N GLN A 257 20.65 -2.75 20.77
CA GLN A 257 20.65 -2.59 19.31
C GLN A 257 19.25 -2.32 18.72
N ALA A 258 18.24 -3.06 19.19
CA ALA A 258 16.87 -2.90 18.72
C ALA A 258 16.31 -1.50 19.05
N THR A 259 16.61 -0.99 20.24
CA THR A 259 16.12 0.34 20.68
C THR A 259 16.87 1.49 19.98
N SER A 260 18.13 1.29 19.60
CA SER A 260 18.91 2.29 18.85
C SER A 260 18.48 2.40 17.37
N LEU A 261 17.92 1.34 16.79
CA LEU A 261 17.39 1.35 15.41
C LEU A 261 16.08 2.15 15.30
N ASP A 262 15.20 2.09 16.30
CA ASP A 262 13.97 2.87 16.33
C ASP A 262 14.22 4.39 16.47
N GLN A 263 15.37 4.80 17.03
CA GLN A 263 15.78 6.21 17.06
C GLN A 263 16.18 6.77 15.69
N SER A 264 16.44 5.91 14.69
CA SER A 264 16.90 6.32 13.35
C SER A 264 15.78 6.67 12.37
N THR A 265 14.52 6.69 12.81
CA THR A 265 13.40 7.23 12.02
C THR A 265 12.87 8.53 12.64
N PRO A 266 13.60 9.65 12.55
CA PRO A 266 12.97 10.95 12.71
C PRO A 266 12.16 11.25 11.44
N ALA A 267 11.01 11.90 11.67
CA ALA A 267 10.06 12.38 10.66
C ALA A 267 10.69 13.24 9.55
#